data_AF-A0A1C5MBU9-F1
#
_entry.id   AF-A0A1C5MBU9-F1
#
_cell.length_a   1.000
_cell.length_b   1.000
_cell.length_c   1.000
_cell.angle_alpha   90.00
_cell.angle_beta   90.00
_cell.angle_gamma   90.00
#
_symmetry.space_group_name_H-M   'P 1'
#
loop_
_entity.id
_entity.type
_entity.pdbx_description
1 polymer ?
#
loop_
_entity_poly.entity_id
_entity_poly.type
_entity_poly.pdbx_seq_one_letter_code
_entity_poly.pdbx_strand_id
1 'polypeptide(L)'
;MPRKGHTQKRDVLADPIYNNKVVTKLINNIMLDGKKGVAQKIVYGAFERVEEKAEKPAIEVFEEAMNNIMPVLEVKARRIGGATYQVPIEVRADRRQALALRWITLYSRQRGEKTMEERLANEILDAANNTGASVKKKEDMHKMAEANKAFAHYRF
;
A
#
# COMPACT_ATOMS: atom_id res chain seq x y z
N MET A 1 -2.18 13.22 18.76
CA MET A 1 -3.39 14.00 18.41
C MET A 1 -2.94 15.41 18.06
N PRO A 2 -3.29 15.97 16.90
CA PRO A 2 -2.76 17.28 16.55
C PRO A 2 -3.77 18.42 16.70
N ARG A 3 -3.29 19.47 17.36
CA ARG A 3 -3.37 20.86 16.87
C ARG A 3 -2.10 21.69 17.21
N LYS A 4 -1.17 21.19 18.04
CA LYS A 4 0.25 21.63 18.10
C LYS A 4 1.16 20.42 18.39
N GLY A 5 2.37 20.40 17.82
CA GLY A 5 3.41 19.38 18.04
C GLY A 5 3.39 18.16 17.11
N HIS A 6 4.50 17.43 17.07
CA HIS A 6 4.64 16.17 16.35
C HIS A 6 4.27 14.99 17.26
N THR A 7 3.43 14.07 16.77
CA THR A 7 3.14 12.83 17.51
C THR A 7 4.24 11.82 17.22
N GLN A 8 4.86 11.27 18.28
CA GLN A 8 5.85 10.21 18.13
C GLN A 8 5.21 8.95 17.52
N LYS A 9 5.89 8.38 16.52
CA LYS A 9 5.44 7.13 15.88
C LYS A 9 5.93 5.96 16.72
N ARG A 10 5.06 4.97 16.93
CA ARG A 10 5.44 3.70 17.55
C ARG A 10 6.26 2.90 16.55
N ASP A 11 7.41 2.40 16.98
CA ASP A 11 8.20 1.49 16.17
C ASP A 11 7.60 0.08 16.24
N VAL A 12 7.79 -0.69 15.17
CA VAL A 12 7.31 -2.06 15.05
C VAL A 12 8.53 -2.97 14.96
N LEU A 13 8.48 -4.09 15.67
CA LEU A 13 9.50 -5.13 15.59
C LEU A 13 9.57 -5.69 14.16
N ALA A 14 10.75 -6.15 13.76
CA ALA A 14 10.92 -6.84 12.50
C ALA A 14 10.23 -8.20 12.50
N ASP A 15 9.90 -8.70 11.32
CA ASP A 15 9.30 -10.02 11.16
C ASP A 15 10.28 -11.13 11.58
N PRO A 16 9.85 -12.17 12.32
CA PRO A 16 10.76 -13.21 12.79
C PRO A 16 11.33 -14.12 11.68
N ILE A 17 10.65 -14.23 10.53
CA ILE A 17 11.08 -15.10 9.42
C ILE A 17 11.94 -14.31 8.44
N TYR A 18 11.43 -13.17 7.97
CA TYR A 18 12.08 -12.37 6.91
C TYR A 18 12.92 -11.21 7.46
N ASN A 19 12.96 -10.99 8.77
CA ASN A 19 13.64 -9.87 9.44
C ASN A 19 13.31 -8.48 8.84
N ASN A 20 12.10 -8.32 8.31
CA ASN A 20 11.68 -7.11 7.60
C ASN A 20 10.49 -6.44 8.31
N LYS A 21 10.65 -5.16 8.66
CA LYS A 21 9.59 -4.35 9.31
C LYS A 21 8.38 -4.11 8.40
N VAL A 22 8.56 -4.12 7.08
CA VAL A 22 7.49 -3.89 6.10
C VAL A 22 6.51 -5.06 6.08
N VAL A 23 7.03 -6.28 6.17
CA VAL A 23 6.22 -7.51 6.29
C VAL A 23 5.38 -7.46 7.57
N THR A 24 5.96 -7.03 8.70
CA THR A 24 5.19 -6.87 9.95
C THR A 24 4.09 -5.82 9.82
N LYS A 25 4.33 -4.72 9.10
CA LYS A 25 3.29 -3.73 8.79
C LYS A 25 2.20 -4.29 7.88
N LEU A 26 2.54 -5.15 6.92
CA LEU A 26 1.57 -5.86 6.08
C LEU A 26 0.67 -6.78 6.92
N ILE A 27 1.28 -7.59 7.80
CA ILE A 27 0.56 -8.47 8.74
C ILE A 27 -0.43 -7.66 9.58
N ASN A 28 0.01 -6.52 10.12
CA ASN A 28 -0.85 -5.65 10.92
C ASN A 28 -2.01 -5.03 10.12
N ASN A 29 -1.83 -4.75 8.83
CA ASN A 29 -2.89 -4.22 7.97
C ASN A 29 -3.91 -5.31 7.55
N ILE A 30 -3.45 -6.54 7.37
CA ILE A 30 -4.32 -7.68 7.04
C ILE A 30 -5.13 -8.11 8.26
N MET A 31 -4.56 -7.98 9.44
CA MET A 31 -5.18 -8.34 10.71
C MET A 31 -6.55 -7.69 10.88
N LEU A 32 -7.54 -8.52 11.21
CA LEU A 32 -8.89 -8.12 11.59
C LEU A 32 -9.12 -8.52 13.04
N ASP A 33 -9.79 -7.65 13.79
CA ASP A 33 -10.21 -7.89 15.19
C ASP A 33 -9.08 -8.38 16.12
N GLY A 34 -7.85 -7.92 15.89
CA GLY A 34 -6.68 -8.28 16.71
C GLY A 34 -6.15 -9.71 16.51
N LYS A 35 -6.66 -10.47 15.52
CA LYS A 35 -6.25 -11.86 15.25
C LYS A 35 -4.90 -11.96 14.53
N LYS A 36 -3.81 -11.60 15.22
CA LYS A 36 -2.46 -11.56 14.64
C LYS A 36 -1.98 -12.92 14.14
N GLY A 37 -2.22 -13.99 14.89
CA GLY A 37 -1.80 -15.35 14.49
C GLY A 37 -2.45 -15.82 13.17
N VAL A 38 -3.71 -15.44 12.92
CA VAL A 38 -4.39 -15.73 11.65
C VAL A 38 -3.81 -14.87 10.53
N ALA A 39 -3.55 -13.59 10.79
CA ALA A 39 -2.95 -12.69 9.80
C ALA A 39 -1.54 -13.15 9.38
N GLN A 40 -0.74 -13.66 10.33
CA GLN A 40 0.57 -14.25 10.04
C GLN A 40 0.46 -15.45 9.12
N LYS A 41 -0.43 -16.41 9.44
CA LYS A 41 -0.67 -17.58 8.59
C LYS A 41 -1.05 -17.18 7.16
N ILE A 42 -1.94 -16.20 7.00
CA ILE A 42 -2.35 -15.71 5.68
C ILE A 42 -1.18 -15.10 4.91
N VAL A 43 -0.35 -14.28 5.54
CA VAL A 43 0.79 -13.63 4.87
C VAL A 43 1.85 -14.64 4.48
N TYR A 44 2.23 -15.54 5.39
CA TYR A 44 3.25 -16.54 5.10
C TYR A 44 2.75 -17.55 4.05
N GLY A 45 1.52 -18.04 4.16
CA GLY A 45 0.92 -18.91 3.14
C GLY A 45 0.74 -18.22 1.78
N ALA A 46 0.54 -16.90 1.75
CA ALA A 46 0.57 -16.15 0.50
C ALA A 46 1.99 -16.05 -0.08
N PHE A 47 3.01 -15.82 0.74
CA PHE A 47 4.41 -15.75 0.29
C PHE A 47 4.93 -17.09 -0.24
N GLU A 48 4.58 -18.20 0.40
CA GLU A 48 4.89 -19.55 -0.13
C GLU A 48 4.32 -19.73 -1.55
N ARG A 49 3.05 -19.35 -1.77
CA ARG A 49 2.43 -19.42 -3.10
C ARG A 49 3.02 -18.44 -4.11
N VAL A 50 3.56 -17.30 -3.65
CA VAL A 50 4.28 -16.36 -4.52
C VAL A 50 5.60 -16.97 -4.96
N GLU A 51 6.34 -17.62 -4.04
CA GLU A 51 7.59 -18.33 -4.36
C GLU A 51 7.36 -19.48 -5.34
N GLU A 52 6.33 -20.29 -5.12
CA GLU A 52 5.96 -21.39 -6.02
C GLU A 52 5.64 -20.92 -7.44
N LYS A 53 5.01 -19.75 -7.60
CA LYS A 53 4.58 -19.23 -8.90
C LYS A 53 5.63 -18.39 -9.62
N ALA A 54 6.39 -17.60 -8.87
CA ALA A 54 7.38 -16.68 -9.42
C ALA A 54 8.78 -17.31 -9.54
N GLU A 55 9.03 -18.46 -8.89
CA GLU A 55 10.33 -19.11 -8.78
C GLU A 55 11.45 -18.17 -8.28
N LYS A 56 11.03 -17.12 -7.55
CA LYS A 56 11.87 -16.07 -6.99
C LYS A 56 11.54 -15.92 -5.50
N PRO A 57 12.49 -15.46 -4.67
CA PRO A 57 12.21 -15.25 -3.25
C PRO A 57 11.05 -14.26 -3.07
N ALA A 58 10.09 -14.60 -2.20
CA ALA A 58 8.86 -13.81 -2.01
C ALA A 58 9.16 -12.35 -1.65
N ILE A 59 10.25 -12.11 -0.92
CA ILE A 59 10.61 -10.77 -0.46
C ILE A 59 10.96 -9.84 -1.62
N GLU A 60 11.64 -10.33 -2.65
CA GLU A 60 12.02 -9.52 -3.82
C GLU A 60 10.78 -9.19 -4.64
N VAL A 61 9.92 -10.19 -4.88
CA VAL A 61 8.65 -9.99 -5.60
C VAL A 61 7.75 -9.02 -4.84
N PHE A 62 7.72 -9.12 -3.51
CA PHE A 62 6.96 -8.20 -2.67
C PHE A 62 7.52 -6.77 -2.71
N GLU A 63 8.83 -6.59 -2.69
CA GLU A 63 9.46 -5.28 -2.82
C GLU A 63 9.22 -4.66 -4.19
N GLU A 64 9.28 -5.46 -5.26
CA GLU A 64 8.95 -5.05 -6.63
C GLU A 64 7.48 -4.61 -6.72
N ALA A 65 6.54 -5.41 -6.23
CA ALA A 65 5.13 -5.07 -6.16
C ALA A 65 4.89 -3.77 -5.38
N MET A 66 5.58 -3.60 -4.24
CA MET A 66 5.50 -2.39 -3.44
C MET A 66 6.00 -1.16 -4.21
N ASN A 67 7.10 -1.24 -4.94
CA ASN A 67 7.61 -0.16 -5.78
C ASN A 67 6.62 0.22 -6.88
N ASN A 68 5.96 -0.77 -7.47
CA ASN A 68 4.96 -0.56 -8.52
C ASN A 68 3.69 0.11 -7.98
N ILE A 69 3.30 -0.12 -6.72
CA ILE A 69 2.08 0.47 -6.13
C ILE A 69 2.36 1.79 -5.41
N MET A 70 3.58 2.04 -4.95
CA MET A 70 3.92 3.26 -4.21
C MET A 70 3.67 4.52 -5.05
N PRO A 71 2.78 5.43 -4.60
CA PRO A 71 2.51 6.66 -5.31
C PRO A 71 3.50 7.77 -4.95
N VAL A 72 3.98 8.51 -5.95
CA VAL A 72 4.84 9.69 -5.75
C VAL A 72 4.02 10.94 -5.44
N LEU A 73 2.92 11.15 -6.15
CA LEU A 73 2.02 12.29 -5.99
C LEU A 73 0.65 11.82 -5.48
N GLU A 74 0.10 12.54 -4.51
CA GLU A 74 -1.31 12.42 -4.11
C GLU A 74 -2.03 13.74 -4.31
N VAL A 75 -3.35 13.69 -4.31
CA VAL A 75 -4.19 14.88 -4.44
C VAL A 75 -4.89 15.13 -3.11
N LYS A 76 -4.86 16.37 -2.63
CA LYS A 76 -5.62 16.79 -1.44
C LYS A 76 -6.65 17.84 -1.82
N ALA A 77 -7.86 17.69 -1.27
CA ALA A 77 -8.90 18.69 -1.39
C ALA A 77 -8.54 19.93 -0.56
N ARG A 78 -8.51 21.10 -1.19
CA ARG A 78 -8.36 22.41 -0.54
C ARG A 78 -9.47 23.34 -0.99
N ARG A 79 -10.16 23.98 -0.05
CA ARG A 79 -11.23 24.94 -0.35
C ARG A 79 -10.67 26.35 -0.43
N ILE A 80 -10.85 27.01 -1.57
CA ILE A 80 -10.33 28.36 -1.85
C ILE A 80 -11.42 29.13 -2.59
N GLY A 81 -11.73 30.35 -2.15
CA GLY A 81 -12.68 31.23 -2.86
C GLY A 81 -14.07 30.63 -3.09
N GLY A 82 -14.54 29.76 -2.20
CA GLY A 82 -15.86 29.11 -2.29
C GLY A 82 -15.87 27.75 -3.01
N ALA A 83 -14.90 27.48 -3.90
CA ALA A 83 -14.76 26.20 -4.62
C ALA A 83 -13.75 25.25 -3.95
N THR A 84 -13.86 23.95 -4.23
CA THR A 84 -12.92 22.92 -3.73
C THR A 84 -12.01 22.49 -4.86
N TYR A 85 -10.72 22.77 -4.72
CA TYR A 85 -9.70 22.38 -5.68
C TYR A 85 -8.97 21.12 -5.22
N GLN A 86 -8.60 20.31 -6.20
CA GLN A 86 -7.79 19.13 -6.02
C GLN A 86 -6.32 19.54 -6.20
N VAL A 87 -5.59 19.67 -5.09
CA VAL A 87 -4.21 20.16 -5.10
C VAL A 87 -3.24 18.98 -5.07
N PRO A 88 -2.37 18.82 -6.08
CA PRO A 88 -1.36 17.77 -6.08
C PRO A 88 -0.23 18.10 -5.09
N ILE A 89 0.17 17.12 -4.29
CA ILE A 89 1.20 17.22 -3.25
C ILE A 89 2.09 15.98 -3.33
N GLU A 90 3.39 16.18 -3.11
CA GLU A 90 4.34 15.08 -3.02
C GLU A 90 4.12 14.25 -1.74
N VAL A 91 4.07 12.93 -1.92
CA VAL A 91 3.85 11.99 -0.82
C VAL A 91 5.17 11.73 -0.09
N ARG A 92 5.17 11.86 1.25
CA ARG A 92 6.31 11.49 2.11
C ARG A 92 6.56 9.98 2.07
N ALA A 93 7.81 9.53 2.14
CA ALA A 93 8.20 8.12 2.04
C ALA A 93 7.37 7.16 2.93
N ASP A 94 7.26 7.46 4.23
CA ASP A 94 6.44 6.66 5.17
C ASP A 94 4.98 6.52 4.73
N ARG A 95 4.44 7.58 4.12
CA ARG A 95 3.06 7.62 3.64
C ARG A 95 2.91 6.85 2.33
N ARG A 96 3.92 6.85 1.44
CA ARG A 96 3.91 6.03 0.21
C ARG A 96 3.78 4.56 0.57
N GLN A 97 4.62 4.10 1.49
CA GLN A 97 4.59 2.73 1.97
C GLN A 97 3.24 2.38 2.63
N ALA A 98 2.72 3.27 3.49
CA ALA A 98 1.43 3.03 4.13
C ALA A 98 0.24 2.99 3.14
N LEU A 99 0.26 3.83 2.10
CA LEU A 99 -0.75 3.81 1.04
C LEU A 99 -0.66 2.53 0.21
N ALA A 100 0.55 2.12 -0.17
CA ALA A 100 0.76 0.90 -0.94
C ALA A 100 0.27 -0.35 -0.18
N LEU A 101 0.68 -0.52 1.07
CA LEU A 101 0.20 -1.63 1.91
C LEU A 101 -1.33 -1.59 2.09
N ARG A 102 -1.92 -0.41 2.23
CA ARG A 102 -3.38 -0.27 2.34
C ARG A 102 -4.10 -0.67 1.05
N TRP A 103 -3.58 -0.28 -0.11
CA TRP A 103 -4.18 -0.62 -1.39
C TRP A 103 -4.05 -2.11 -1.69
N ILE A 104 -2.88 -2.72 -1.50
CA ILE A 104 -2.71 -4.17 -1.65
C ILE A 104 -3.74 -4.91 -0.81
N THR A 105 -3.85 -4.56 0.48
CA THR A 105 -4.79 -5.25 1.39
C THR A 105 -6.26 -5.01 1.05
N LEU A 106 -6.64 -3.78 0.67
CA LEU A 106 -8.01 -3.46 0.27
C LEU A 106 -8.40 -4.19 -1.02
N TYR A 107 -7.57 -4.11 -2.05
CA TYR A 107 -7.87 -4.68 -3.37
C TYR A 107 -7.75 -6.20 -3.38
N SER A 108 -6.78 -6.76 -2.65
CA SER A 108 -6.71 -8.20 -2.40
C SER A 108 -8.02 -8.73 -1.80
N ARG A 109 -8.60 -8.04 -0.79
CA ARG A 109 -9.89 -8.45 -0.20
C ARG A 109 -11.05 -8.40 -1.19
N GLN A 110 -11.02 -7.48 -2.16
CA GLN A 110 -12.06 -7.32 -3.17
C GLN A 110 -12.01 -8.39 -4.28
N ARG A 111 -10.93 -9.17 -4.36
CA ARG A 111 -10.83 -10.24 -5.37
C ARG A 111 -11.76 -11.42 -5.03
N GLY A 112 -12.04 -12.21 -6.07
CA GLY A 112 -13.02 -13.31 -6.03
C GLY A 112 -12.47 -14.70 -5.67
N GLU A 113 -11.17 -14.87 -5.39
CA GLU A 113 -10.61 -16.19 -5.07
C GLU A 113 -11.14 -16.74 -3.74
N LYS A 114 -10.93 -18.03 -3.47
CA LYS A 114 -11.56 -18.72 -2.34
C LYS A 114 -10.95 -18.33 -1.00
N THR A 115 -9.63 -18.35 -0.91
CA THR A 115 -8.91 -18.07 0.35
C THR A 115 -8.21 -16.72 0.30
N MET A 116 -8.01 -16.09 1.47
CA MET A 116 -7.32 -14.81 1.55
C MET A 116 -5.82 -14.94 1.17
N GLU A 117 -5.23 -16.11 1.38
CA GLU A 117 -3.86 -16.43 0.93
C GLU A 117 -3.75 -16.33 -0.59
N GLU A 118 -4.69 -16.95 -1.33
CA GLU A 118 -4.74 -16.89 -2.79
C GLU A 118 -4.95 -15.47 -3.30
N ARG A 119 -5.90 -14.76 -2.68
CA ARG A 119 -6.19 -13.37 -3.03
C ARG A 119 -4.98 -12.48 -2.83
N LEU A 120 -4.21 -12.68 -1.76
CA LEU A 120 -3.04 -11.87 -1.46
C LEU A 120 -1.87 -12.22 -2.38
N ALA A 121 -1.60 -13.51 -2.57
CA ALA A 121 -0.54 -13.98 -3.45
C ALA A 121 -0.76 -13.49 -4.88
N ASN A 122 -1.97 -13.64 -5.42
CA ASN A 122 -2.27 -13.20 -6.77
C ASN A 122 -2.22 -11.67 -6.91
N GLU A 123 -2.67 -10.90 -5.92
CA GLU A 123 -2.56 -9.44 -5.97
C GLU A 123 -1.10 -8.96 -5.95
N ILE A 124 -0.23 -9.64 -5.18
CA ILE A 124 1.21 -9.34 -5.16
C ILE A 124 1.85 -9.67 -6.51
N LEU A 125 1.52 -10.82 -7.10
CA LEU A 125 2.04 -11.23 -8.41
C LEU A 125 1.57 -10.30 -9.53
N ASP A 126 0.29 -9.94 -9.54
CA ASP A 126 -0.25 -8.99 -10.51
C ASP A 126 0.44 -7.63 -10.36
N ALA A 127 0.59 -7.15 -9.12
CA ALA A 127 1.25 -5.89 -8.85
C ALA A 127 2.74 -5.87 -9.24
N ALA A 128 3.46 -6.97 -9.06
CA ALA A 128 4.84 -7.12 -9.52
C ALA A 128 4.92 -7.01 -11.06
N ASN A 129 3.93 -7.54 -11.77
CA ASN A 129 3.80 -7.43 -13.23
C ASN A 129 3.20 -6.10 -13.72
N ASN A 130 3.05 -5.08 -12.84
CA ASN A 130 2.37 -3.81 -13.12
C ASN A 130 0.90 -3.97 -13.57
N THR A 131 0.25 -5.06 -13.18
CA THR A 131 -1.17 -5.32 -13.39
C THR A 131 -1.92 -5.32 -12.07
N GLY A 132 -3.24 -5.37 -12.11
CA GLY A 132 -4.09 -5.42 -10.91
C GLY A 132 -4.68 -4.08 -10.48
N ALA A 133 -5.63 -4.17 -9.55
CA ALA A 133 -6.45 -3.04 -9.13
C ALA A 133 -5.67 -2.05 -8.26
N SER A 134 -4.70 -2.55 -7.49
CA SER A 134 -3.80 -1.72 -6.67
C SER A 134 -2.90 -0.81 -7.50
N VAL A 135 -2.31 -1.32 -8.59
CA VAL A 135 -1.50 -0.53 -9.53
C VAL A 135 -2.37 0.47 -10.27
N LYS A 136 -3.53 0.04 -10.79
CA LYS A 136 -4.50 0.95 -11.41
C LYS A 136 -4.89 2.12 -10.50
N LYS A 137 -5.03 1.88 -9.19
CA LYS A 137 -5.33 2.96 -8.23
C LYS A 137 -4.20 4.00 -8.13
N LYS A 138 -2.95 3.57 -8.19
CA LYS A 138 -1.79 4.48 -8.26
C LYS A 138 -1.84 5.31 -9.55
N GLU A 139 -2.07 4.66 -10.69
CA GLU A 139 -2.15 5.32 -12.00
C GLU A 139 -3.27 6.36 -12.04
N ASP A 140 -4.47 6.01 -11.57
CA ASP A 140 -5.61 6.93 -11.47
C ASP A 140 -5.26 8.16 -10.60
N MET A 141 -4.52 7.94 -9.50
CA MET A 141 -4.09 9.03 -8.63
C MET A 141 -3.04 9.93 -9.28
N HIS A 142 -2.11 9.35 -10.06
CA HIS A 142 -1.10 10.11 -10.81
C HIS A 142 -1.74 10.90 -11.94
N LYS A 143 -2.63 10.27 -12.71
CA LYS A 143 -3.42 10.93 -13.76
C LYS A 143 -4.23 12.11 -13.21
N MET A 144 -4.84 11.94 -12.04
CA MET A 144 -5.58 13.02 -11.37
C MET A 144 -4.64 14.14 -10.88
N ALA A 145 -3.46 13.78 -10.36
CA ALA A 145 -2.47 14.76 -9.92
C ALA A 145 -1.88 15.56 -11.09
N GLU A 146 -1.63 14.91 -12.22
CA GLU A 146 -1.15 15.54 -13.46
C GLU A 146 -2.20 16.47 -14.08
N ALA A 147 -3.45 16.02 -14.17
CA ALA A 147 -4.55 16.85 -14.65
C ALA A 147 -4.72 18.13 -13.83
N ASN A 148 -4.41 18.09 -12.53
CA ASN A 148 -4.52 19.22 -11.62
C ASN A 148 -3.17 19.90 -11.31
N LYS A 149 -2.13 19.65 -12.12
CA LYS A 149 -0.79 20.21 -11.92
C LYS A 149 -0.78 21.73 -11.84
N ALA A 150 -1.71 22.39 -12.52
CA ALA A 150 -1.89 23.85 -12.46
C ALA A 150 -2.11 24.36 -11.02
N PHE A 151 -2.78 23.59 -10.15
CA PHE A 151 -3.09 23.99 -8.78
C PHE A 151 -1.96 23.67 -7.77
N ALA A 152 -0.82 23.14 -8.21
CA ALA A 152 0.29 22.76 -7.33
C ALA A 152 0.87 23.93 -6.50
N HIS A 153 0.67 25.18 -6.94
CA HIS A 153 1.07 26.37 -6.20
C HIS A 153 0.30 26.54 -4.87
N TYR A 154 -0.92 26.00 -4.78
CA TYR A 154 -1.71 25.99 -3.54
C TYR A 154 -1.36 24.83 -2.60
N ARG A 155 -0.14 24.28 -2.64
CA ARG A 155 0.27 23.15 -1.78
C ARG A 155 0.64 23.50 -0.34
N PHE A 156 0.83 24.79 -0.03
CA PHE A 156 1.32 25.30 1.26
C PHE A 156 0.20 25.86 2.14
#